data_AF-A0A934KET9-F1
#
_entry.id   AF-A0A934KET9-F1
#
_cell.length_a   1.000
_cell.length_b   1.000
_cell.length_c   1.000
_cell.angle_alpha   90.00
_cell.angle_beta   90.00
_cell.angle_gamma   90.00
#
_symmetry.space_group_name_H-M   'P 1'
#
loop_
_entity.id
_entity.type
_entity.pdbx_description
1 polymer ?
#
loop_
_entity_poly.entity_id
_entity_poly.type
_entity_poly.pdbx_seq_one_letter_code
_entity_poly.pdbx_strand_id
1 'polypeptide(L)'
;MLNAPHLIHTHRVAAGISQRELARRAGTSSATLHRYEAGLVDPTTGTVNRLLHACLPRRRRWASVAELAQALDGELQPETGGAWRLIGEFIDDDRGADDHELALSVADAPGPTGAPRALALAAALAEHLCVLRQLVPPSWTQVIVEVLPWWFVAGDGFNALALRESPPSFARRGIFVTGGALERT
;
A
#
# COMPACT_ATOMS: atom_id res chain seq x y z
N MET A 1 4.86 26.08 1.51
CA MET A 1 5.94 25.36 0.80
C MET A 1 6.12 24.01 1.47
N LEU A 2 6.09 22.89 0.74
CA LEU A 2 6.39 21.57 1.31
C LEU A 2 7.90 21.50 1.64
N ASN A 3 8.24 21.30 2.91
CA ASN A 3 9.62 21.01 3.35
C ASN A 3 9.62 19.85 4.35
N ALA A 4 10.77 19.20 4.53
CA ALA A 4 10.88 18.02 5.40
C ALA A 4 10.42 18.28 6.85
N PRO A 5 10.76 19.41 7.50
CA PRO A 5 10.28 19.72 8.85
C PRO A 5 8.75 19.74 8.94
N HIS A 6 8.10 20.43 8.01
CA HIS A 6 6.65 20.54 7.96
C HIS A 6 5.98 19.19 7.70
N LEU A 7 6.53 18.38 6.78
CA LEU A 7 6.02 17.03 6.51
C LEU A 7 6.08 16.13 7.77
N ILE A 8 7.25 16.05 8.41
CA ILE A 8 7.42 15.22 9.60
C ILE A 8 6.45 15.65 10.70
N HIS A 9 6.35 16.97 10.94
CA HIS A 9 5.48 17.51 11.97
C HIS A 9 3.99 17.22 11.68
N THR A 10 3.52 17.54 10.47
CA THR A 10 2.11 17.38 10.08
C THR A 10 1.68 15.91 10.17
N HIS A 11 2.48 14.99 9.64
CA HIS A 11 2.16 13.56 9.71
C HIS A 11 2.20 13.02 11.14
N ARG A 12 3.14 13.47 11.98
CA ARG A 12 3.21 13.08 13.38
C ARG A 12 1.96 13.53 14.16
N VAL A 13 1.52 14.77 13.92
CA VAL A 13 0.33 15.34 14.56
C VAL A 13 -0.94 14.63 14.08
N ALA A 14 -1.08 14.38 12.78
CA ALA A 14 -2.19 13.61 12.23
C ALA A 14 -2.27 12.19 12.84
N ALA A 15 -1.12 11.54 13.03
CA ALA A 15 -1.02 10.24 13.69
C ALA A 15 -1.28 10.28 15.22
N GLY A 16 -1.41 11.46 15.83
CA GLY A 16 -1.67 11.62 17.26
C GLY A 16 -0.52 11.15 18.17
N ILE A 17 0.72 11.06 17.67
CA ILE A 17 1.87 10.53 18.43
C ILE A 17 2.84 11.64 18.85
N SER A 18 3.53 11.45 19.98
CA SER A 18 4.56 12.40 20.45
C SER A 18 5.86 12.27 19.66
N GLN A 19 6.74 13.29 19.72
CA GLN A 19 8.10 13.20 19.15
C GLN A 19 8.88 12.02 19.75
N ARG A 20 8.70 11.75 21.05
CA ARG A 20 9.35 10.60 21.70
C ARG A 20 8.91 9.27 21.11
N GLU A 21 7.61 9.13 20.88
CA GLU A 21 7.04 7.92 20.30
C GLU A 21 7.44 7.74 18.83
N LEU A 22 7.39 8.81 18.03
CA LEU A 22 7.85 8.76 16.63
C LEU A 22 9.34 8.40 16.55
N ALA A 23 10.19 9.04 17.35
CA ALA A 23 11.62 8.75 17.36
C ALA A 23 11.89 7.27 17.70
N ARG A 24 11.22 6.74 18.72
CA ARG A 24 11.29 5.32 19.10
C ARG A 24 10.86 4.41 17.95
N ARG A 25 9.75 4.72 17.27
CA ARG A 25 9.23 3.94 16.13
C ARG A 25 10.19 3.95 14.93
N ALA A 26 10.79 5.10 14.64
CA ALA A 26 11.68 5.26 13.50
C ALA A 26 13.14 4.82 13.79
N GLY A 27 13.48 4.40 15.01
CA GLY A 27 14.85 4.04 15.36
C GLY A 27 15.79 5.26 15.37
N THR A 28 15.34 6.37 15.95
CA THR A 28 16.15 7.58 16.18
C THR A 28 15.92 8.14 17.59
N SER A 29 16.63 9.21 17.96
CA SER A 29 16.48 9.86 19.27
C SER A 29 15.48 11.02 19.20
N SER A 30 14.81 11.32 20.32
CA SER A 30 13.89 12.47 20.39
C SER A 30 14.59 13.80 20.16
N ALA A 31 15.85 13.94 20.59
CA ALA A 31 16.66 15.13 20.31
C ALA A 31 16.97 15.27 18.81
N THR A 32 17.27 14.17 18.13
CA THR A 32 17.48 14.15 16.67
C THR A 32 16.18 14.51 15.94
N LEU A 33 15.04 13.94 16.35
CA LEU A 33 13.74 14.26 15.74
C LEU A 33 13.35 15.73 15.94
N HIS A 34 13.57 16.27 17.14
CA HIS A 34 13.32 17.69 17.40
C HIS A 34 14.13 18.58 16.43
N ARG A 35 15.40 18.26 16.19
CA ARG A 35 16.23 18.99 15.22
C ARG A 35 15.68 18.91 13.80
N TYR A 36 15.12 17.78 13.38
CA TYR A 36 14.47 17.65 12.08
C TYR A 36 13.17 18.48 12.00
N GLU A 37 12.26 18.36 12.98
CA GLU A 37 11.00 19.13 12.99
C GLU A 37 11.22 20.64 13.14
N ALA A 38 12.30 21.07 13.78
CA ALA A 38 12.68 22.48 13.91
C ALA A 38 13.46 23.02 12.71
N GLY A 39 13.78 22.19 11.71
CA GLY A 39 14.60 22.60 10.55
C GLY A 39 16.05 22.93 10.90
N LEU A 40 16.55 22.43 12.04
CA LEU A 40 17.94 22.63 12.49
C LEU A 40 18.92 21.66 11.81
N VAL A 41 18.40 20.58 11.22
CA VAL A 41 19.14 19.61 10.41
C VAL A 41 18.23 19.19 9.27
N ASP A 42 18.77 19.14 8.06
CA ASP A 42 18.07 18.56 6.92
C ASP A 42 18.18 17.03 6.95
N PRO A 43 17.07 16.30 7.14
CA PRO A 43 17.09 14.85 7.05
C PRO A 43 17.28 14.41 5.59
N THR A 44 17.94 13.28 5.40
CA THR A 44 17.96 12.62 4.09
C THR A 44 16.55 12.17 3.69
N THR A 45 16.29 12.02 2.39
CA THR A 45 15.01 11.49 1.89
C THR A 45 14.65 10.15 2.53
N GLY A 46 15.63 9.26 2.70
CA GLY A 46 15.43 7.98 3.40
C GLY A 46 15.04 8.14 4.88
N THR A 47 15.58 9.17 5.56
CA THR A 47 15.19 9.49 6.94
C THR A 47 13.77 10.04 7.01
N VAL A 48 13.39 10.91 6.07
CA VAL A 48 12.01 11.41 5.96
C VAL A 48 11.07 10.23 5.73
N ASN A 49 11.33 9.37 4.74
CA ASN A 49 10.45 8.24 4.43
C ASN A 49 10.27 7.32 5.65
N ARG A 50 11.36 6.98 6.34
CA ARG A 50 11.32 6.20 7.58
C ARG A 50 10.49 6.85 8.68
N LEU A 51 10.58 8.17 8.86
CA LEU A 51 9.78 8.91 9.84
C LEU A 51 8.30 8.92 9.47
N LEU A 52 7.98 9.16 8.20
CA LEU A 52 6.59 9.17 7.74
C LEU A 52 5.94 7.77 7.86
N HIS A 53 6.66 6.71 7.49
CA HIS A 53 6.22 5.33 7.71
C HIS A 53 5.98 5.02 9.20
N ALA A 54 6.82 5.54 10.09
CA ALA A 54 6.64 5.36 11.53
C ALA A 54 5.41 6.10 12.12
N CYS A 55 4.85 7.07 11.38
CA CYS A 55 3.58 7.71 11.71
C CYS A 55 2.37 6.84 11.35
N LEU A 56 2.53 5.82 10.49
CA LEU A 56 1.43 4.92 10.17
C LEU A 56 0.94 4.19 11.44
N PRO A 57 -0.38 4.03 11.60
CA PRO A 57 -0.94 3.39 12.77
C PRO A 57 -0.65 1.89 12.76
N ARG A 58 -0.20 1.37 13.91
CA ARG A 58 0.14 -0.05 14.14
C ARG A 58 -1.02 -1.04 13.95
N ARG A 59 -2.21 -0.56 13.62
CA ARG A 59 -3.39 -1.40 13.42
C ARG A 59 -3.35 -2.15 12.08
N ARG A 60 -2.54 -1.68 11.12
CA ARG A 60 -2.39 -2.39 9.85
C ARG A 60 -1.52 -3.63 10.02
N ARG A 61 -1.96 -4.73 9.39
CA ARG A 61 -1.24 -6.00 9.31
C ARG A 61 -0.04 -5.92 8.37
N TRP A 62 -0.10 -5.05 7.36
CA TRP A 62 1.02 -4.68 6.50
C TRP A 62 1.23 -3.17 6.55
N ALA A 63 2.47 -2.73 6.72
CA ALA A 63 2.81 -1.31 6.71
C ALA A 63 2.68 -0.70 5.30
N SER A 64 2.84 -1.51 4.25
CA SER A 64 2.75 -1.05 2.85
C SER A 64 2.31 -2.14 1.89
N VAL A 65 1.90 -1.73 0.70
CA VAL A 65 1.68 -2.63 -0.45
C VAL A 65 2.99 -3.35 -0.85
N ALA A 66 4.15 -2.72 -0.65
CA ALA A 66 5.44 -3.37 -0.89
C ALA A 66 5.70 -4.54 0.07
N GLU A 67 5.31 -4.41 1.34
CA GLU A 67 5.39 -5.48 2.33
C GLU A 67 4.34 -6.57 2.05
N LEU A 68 3.11 -6.18 1.72
CA LEU A 68 2.06 -7.10 1.28
C LEU A 68 2.53 -7.94 0.09
N ALA A 69 3.18 -7.34 -0.90
CA ALA A 69 3.69 -8.04 -2.07
C ALA A 69 4.72 -9.13 -1.73
N GLN A 70 5.56 -8.90 -0.71
CA GLN A 70 6.50 -9.91 -0.22
C GLN A 70 5.76 -11.11 0.40
N ALA A 71 4.67 -10.85 1.14
CA ALA A 71 3.84 -11.91 1.70
C ALA A 71 3.03 -12.66 0.63
N LEU A 72 2.54 -11.95 -0.39
CA LEU A 72 1.78 -12.53 -1.50
C LEU A 72 2.59 -13.59 -2.25
N ASP A 73 3.90 -13.42 -2.38
CA ASP A 73 4.76 -14.31 -3.16
C ASP A 73 4.66 -15.79 -2.72
N GLY A 74 4.49 -16.03 -1.41
CA GLY A 74 4.31 -17.37 -0.85
C GLY A 74 2.88 -17.93 -0.93
N GLU A 75 1.90 -17.09 -1.28
CA GLU A 75 0.45 -17.37 -1.15
C GLU A 75 -0.27 -17.41 -2.51
N LEU A 76 0.47 -17.31 -3.62
CA LEU A 76 -0.05 -17.31 -4.99
C LEU A 76 -0.48 -18.69 -5.52
N GLN A 77 -0.45 -19.74 -4.70
CA GLN A 77 -0.93 -21.05 -5.11
C GLN A 77 -2.45 -20.99 -5.39
N PRO A 78 -2.93 -21.44 -6.56
CA PRO A 78 -4.32 -21.30 -6.99
C PRO A 78 -5.33 -21.92 -6.02
N GLU A 79 -4.98 -23.04 -5.40
CA GLU A 79 -5.85 -23.87 -4.57
C GLU A 79 -6.11 -23.32 -3.15
N THR A 80 -5.27 -22.43 -2.62
CA THR A 80 -5.34 -22.03 -1.21
C THR A 80 -6.14 -20.77 -0.95
N GLY A 81 -6.40 -19.93 -1.96
CA GLY A 81 -7.08 -18.63 -1.78
C GLY A 81 -6.34 -17.65 -0.86
N GLY A 82 -5.09 -17.97 -0.47
CA GLY A 82 -4.30 -17.23 0.51
C GLY A 82 -4.01 -15.80 0.07
N ALA A 83 -3.64 -15.61 -1.20
CA ALA A 83 -3.43 -14.28 -1.76
C ALA A 83 -4.64 -13.35 -1.55
N TRP A 84 -5.87 -13.84 -1.80
CA TRP A 84 -7.09 -13.03 -1.66
C TRP A 84 -7.47 -12.74 -0.23
N ARG A 85 -7.15 -13.65 0.69
CA ARG A 85 -7.21 -13.36 2.11
C ARG A 85 -6.32 -12.15 2.42
N LEU A 86 -5.03 -12.17 2.06
CA LEU A 86 -4.12 -11.05 2.33
C LEU A 86 -4.60 -9.72 1.70
N ILE A 87 -5.13 -9.75 0.48
CA ILE A 87 -5.73 -8.56 -0.16
C ILE A 87 -6.92 -8.03 0.65
N GLY A 88 -7.84 -8.91 1.03
CA GLY A 88 -9.03 -8.52 1.80
C GLY A 88 -8.66 -7.91 3.15
N GLU A 89 -7.69 -8.50 3.83
CA GLU A 89 -7.17 -7.98 5.09
C GLU A 89 -6.54 -6.59 4.92
N PHE A 90 -5.82 -6.31 3.81
CA PHE A 90 -5.27 -4.98 3.54
C PHE A 90 -6.38 -3.95 3.26
N ILE A 91 -7.40 -4.34 2.50
CA ILE A 91 -8.58 -3.50 2.24
C ILE A 91 -9.31 -3.19 3.54
N ASP A 92 -9.50 -4.18 4.42
CA ASP A 92 -10.14 -3.98 5.73
C ASP A 92 -9.36 -2.97 6.58
N ASP A 93 -8.04 -3.07 6.61
CA ASP A 93 -7.17 -2.15 7.33
C ASP A 93 -7.22 -0.73 6.72
N ASP A 94 -7.37 -0.62 5.39
CA ASP A 94 -7.49 0.66 4.69
C ASP A 94 -8.81 1.38 4.96
N ARG A 95 -9.92 0.67 5.15
CA ARG A 95 -11.22 1.31 5.46
C ARG A 95 -11.17 2.25 6.67
N GLY A 96 -10.28 1.98 7.63
CA GLY A 96 -10.09 2.82 8.82
C GLY A 96 -9.03 3.93 8.66
N ALA A 97 -8.39 4.04 7.50
CA ALA A 97 -7.27 4.94 7.25
C ALA A 97 -7.69 6.24 6.57
N ASP A 98 -6.91 7.30 6.78
CA ASP A 98 -7.03 8.54 6.02
C ASP A 98 -6.20 8.51 4.72
N ASP A 99 -6.33 9.56 3.90
CA ASP A 99 -5.67 9.64 2.59
C ASP A 99 -4.14 9.72 2.68
N HIS A 100 -3.61 10.29 3.77
CA HIS A 100 -2.17 10.36 3.97
C HIS A 100 -1.60 8.99 4.30
N GLU A 101 -2.31 8.23 5.13
CA GLU A 101 -1.97 6.87 5.47
C GLU A 101 -2.03 5.95 4.25
N LEU A 102 -3.08 6.07 3.42
CA LEU A 102 -3.13 5.35 2.15
C LEU A 102 -1.93 5.73 1.27
N ALA A 103 -1.69 7.03 1.05
CA ALA A 103 -0.60 7.53 0.21
C ALA A 103 0.77 6.98 0.62
N LEU A 104 1.06 6.92 1.93
CA LEU A 104 2.29 6.34 2.45
C LEU A 104 2.34 4.82 2.29
N SER A 105 1.22 4.13 2.51
CA SER A 105 1.17 2.66 2.37
C SER A 105 1.38 2.18 0.93
N VAL A 106 1.10 3.02 -0.07
CA VAL A 106 1.28 2.69 -1.50
C VAL A 106 2.51 3.34 -2.13
N ALA A 107 3.22 4.22 -1.41
CA ALA A 107 4.27 5.05 -1.98
C ALA A 107 5.40 4.24 -2.62
N ASP A 108 5.85 3.21 -1.92
CA ASP A 108 7.01 2.41 -2.30
C ASP A 108 6.57 1.22 -3.18
N ALA A 109 7.27 1.04 -4.30
CA ALA A 109 7.10 -0.13 -5.15
C ALA A 109 7.63 -1.38 -4.43
N PRO A 110 7.00 -2.56 -4.61
CA PRO A 110 7.61 -3.82 -4.21
C PRO A 110 8.99 -4.03 -4.85
N GLY A 111 9.88 -4.74 -4.16
CA GLY A 111 11.17 -5.14 -4.73
C GLY A 111 10.99 -6.05 -5.96
N PRO A 112 11.96 -6.09 -6.89
CA PRO A 112 11.83 -6.82 -8.16
C PRO A 112 11.89 -8.35 -8.01
N THR A 113 12.11 -8.87 -6.81
CA THR A 113 12.38 -10.28 -6.53
C THR A 113 11.13 -11.15 -6.34
N GLY A 114 9.92 -10.61 -6.51
CA GLY A 114 8.67 -11.35 -6.36
C GLY A 114 8.13 -11.92 -7.67
N ALA A 115 7.22 -12.90 -7.57
CA ALA A 115 6.51 -13.45 -8.72
C ALA A 115 5.75 -12.33 -9.49
N PRO A 116 5.72 -12.39 -10.84
CA PRO A 116 5.02 -11.38 -11.65
C PRO A 116 3.57 -11.15 -11.25
N ARG A 117 2.87 -12.21 -10.80
CA ARG A 117 1.50 -12.14 -10.29
C ARG A 117 1.37 -11.33 -9.00
N ALA A 118 2.30 -11.47 -8.06
CA ALA A 118 2.28 -10.71 -6.80
C ALA A 118 2.52 -9.23 -7.09
N LEU A 119 3.49 -8.92 -7.95
CA LEU A 119 3.81 -7.54 -8.36
C LEU A 119 2.63 -6.88 -9.09
N ALA A 120 2.01 -7.60 -10.03
CA ALA A 120 0.84 -7.11 -10.76
C ALA A 120 -0.36 -6.89 -9.83
N LEU A 121 -0.60 -7.80 -8.89
CA LEU A 121 -1.68 -7.69 -7.92
C LEU A 121 -1.48 -6.52 -6.95
N ALA A 122 -0.25 -6.35 -6.45
CA ALA A 122 0.13 -5.21 -5.63
C ALA A 122 -0.08 -3.87 -6.36
N ALA A 123 0.33 -3.80 -7.63
CA ALA A 123 0.12 -2.62 -8.47
C ALA A 123 -1.38 -2.34 -8.73
N ALA A 124 -2.17 -3.38 -8.98
CA ALA A 124 -3.61 -3.27 -9.16
C ALA A 124 -4.30 -2.75 -7.89
N LEU A 125 -3.95 -3.29 -6.73
CA LEU A 125 -4.51 -2.88 -5.44
C LEU A 125 -4.14 -1.43 -5.11
N ALA A 126 -2.86 -1.06 -5.19
CA ALA A 126 -2.39 0.30 -4.90
C ALA A 126 -3.11 1.34 -5.76
N GLU A 127 -3.22 1.08 -7.07
CA GLU A 127 -3.95 1.95 -7.98
C GLU A 127 -5.44 2.00 -7.65
N HIS A 128 -6.07 0.85 -7.42
CA HIS A 128 -7.50 0.78 -7.14
C HIS A 128 -7.88 1.61 -5.91
N LEU A 129 -7.14 1.47 -4.82
CA LEU A 129 -7.37 2.24 -3.59
C LEU A 129 -7.17 3.75 -3.82
N CYS A 130 -6.14 4.15 -4.57
CA CYS A 130 -5.93 5.56 -4.91
C CYS A 130 -7.09 6.12 -5.73
N VAL A 131 -7.52 5.39 -6.77
CA VAL A 131 -8.63 5.80 -7.65
C VAL A 131 -9.93 5.93 -6.86
N LEU A 132 -10.23 4.98 -5.97
CA LEU A 132 -11.42 5.04 -5.11
C LEU A 132 -11.46 6.30 -4.25
N ARG A 133 -10.29 6.77 -3.79
CA ARG A 133 -10.14 7.99 -2.97
C ARG A 133 -9.82 9.25 -3.77
N GLN A 134 -9.86 9.19 -5.10
CA GLN A 134 -9.49 10.30 -6.00
C GLN A 134 -8.06 10.83 -5.77
N LEU A 135 -7.15 9.97 -5.31
CA LEU A 135 -5.73 10.25 -5.20
C LEU A 135 -5.00 9.88 -6.50
N VAL A 136 -3.89 10.56 -6.75
CA VAL A 136 -3.02 10.23 -7.89
C VAL A 136 -2.28 8.92 -7.57
N PRO A 137 -2.44 7.85 -8.38
CA PRO A 137 -1.71 6.62 -8.15
C PRO A 137 -0.19 6.82 -8.29
N PRO A 138 0.63 6.12 -7.49
CA PRO A 138 2.09 6.18 -7.61
C PRO A 138 2.57 5.82 -9.03
N SER A 139 3.61 6.49 -9.53
CA SER A 139 4.09 6.28 -10.91
C SER A 139 4.53 4.84 -11.19
N TRP A 140 5.01 4.11 -10.18
CA TRP A 140 5.38 2.70 -10.32
C TRP A 140 4.19 1.80 -10.69
N THR A 141 2.96 2.18 -10.30
CA THR A 141 1.74 1.48 -10.71
C THR A 141 1.44 1.68 -12.19
N GLN A 142 1.97 2.72 -12.85
CA GLN A 142 1.67 3.00 -14.25
C GLN A 142 2.39 2.04 -15.21
N VAL A 143 3.42 1.34 -14.74
CA VAL A 143 4.06 0.27 -15.51
C VAL A 143 3.13 -0.95 -15.51
N ILE A 144 2.48 -1.18 -16.65
CA ILE A 144 1.56 -2.29 -16.83
C ILE A 144 2.35 -3.52 -17.24
N VAL A 145 2.33 -4.53 -16.38
CA VAL A 145 2.73 -5.90 -16.73
C VAL A 145 1.45 -6.72 -16.75
N GLU A 146 1.03 -7.11 -17.95
CA GLU A 146 -0.09 -8.04 -18.11
C GLU A 146 0.37 -9.45 -17.76
N VAL A 147 -0.37 -10.08 -16.84
CA VAL A 147 -0.11 -11.46 -16.46
C VAL A 147 -0.89 -12.40 -17.38
N LEU A 148 -0.16 -13.30 -18.04
CA LEU A 148 -0.73 -14.40 -18.81
C LEU A 148 -0.35 -15.76 -18.20
N PRO A 149 -1.25 -16.78 -18.26
CA PRO A 149 -2.65 -16.64 -18.68
C PRO A 149 -3.44 -15.77 -17.70
N TRP A 150 -4.52 -15.15 -18.20
CA TRP A 150 -5.41 -14.32 -17.40
C TRP A 150 -5.86 -15.04 -16.12
N TRP A 151 -5.86 -14.30 -15.02
CA TRP A 151 -6.12 -14.84 -13.70
C TRP A 151 -7.55 -14.51 -13.27
N PHE A 152 -8.43 -15.51 -13.34
CA PHE A 152 -9.81 -15.44 -12.86
C PHE A 152 -9.88 -15.94 -11.42
N VAL A 153 -10.13 -15.02 -10.51
CA VAL A 153 -10.02 -15.23 -9.07
C VAL A 153 -11.15 -16.08 -8.50
N ALA A 154 -12.36 -15.84 -9.01
CA ALA A 154 -13.55 -16.58 -8.61
C ALA A 154 -13.65 -17.97 -9.26
N GLY A 155 -12.68 -18.35 -10.10
CA GLY A 155 -12.70 -19.58 -10.89
C GLY A 155 -13.61 -19.50 -12.13
N ASP A 156 -13.53 -20.54 -12.96
CA ASP A 156 -14.04 -20.52 -14.34
C ASP A 156 -15.54 -20.27 -14.47
N GLY A 157 -16.33 -20.67 -13.47
CA GLY A 157 -17.78 -20.47 -13.45
C GLY A 157 -18.23 -19.00 -13.40
N PHE A 158 -17.32 -18.07 -13.11
CA PHE A 158 -17.61 -16.65 -12.95
C PHE A 158 -16.86 -15.75 -13.94
N ASN A 159 -16.20 -16.31 -14.96
CA ASN A 159 -15.34 -15.53 -15.87
C ASN A 159 -16.07 -14.37 -16.55
N ALA A 160 -17.28 -14.59 -17.06
CA ALA A 160 -18.08 -13.54 -17.69
C ALA A 160 -18.47 -12.43 -16.70
N LEU A 161 -18.75 -12.79 -15.45
CA LEU A 161 -19.08 -11.84 -14.39
C LEU A 161 -17.84 -11.03 -14.00
N ALA A 162 -16.71 -11.70 -13.81
CA ALA A 162 -15.46 -11.06 -13.46
C ALA A 162 -14.96 -10.12 -14.57
N LEU A 163 -15.11 -10.48 -15.85
CA LEU A 163 -14.81 -9.57 -16.97
C LEU A 163 -15.63 -8.28 -16.91
N ARG A 164 -16.89 -8.37 -16.51
CA ARG A 164 -17.80 -7.22 -16.43
C ARG A 164 -17.53 -6.34 -15.21
N GLU A 165 -17.19 -6.94 -14.08
CA GLU A 165 -17.15 -6.27 -12.78
C GLU A 165 -15.76 -5.84 -12.33
N SER A 166 -14.70 -6.41 -12.91
CA SER A 166 -13.33 -6.10 -12.50
C SER A 166 -13.02 -4.61 -12.64
N PRO A 167 -12.48 -3.96 -11.60
CA PRO A 167 -12.01 -2.59 -11.73
C PRO A 167 -10.93 -2.49 -12.82
N PRO A 168 -10.84 -1.36 -13.56
CA PRO A 168 -9.82 -1.17 -14.60
C PRO A 168 -8.39 -1.40 -14.11
N SER A 169 -8.11 -1.07 -12.84
CA SER A 169 -6.83 -1.30 -12.18
C SER A 169 -6.42 -2.79 -12.16
N PHE A 170 -7.38 -3.72 -12.05
CA PHE A 170 -7.11 -5.15 -12.09
C PHE A 170 -7.14 -5.69 -13.53
N ALA A 171 -8.18 -5.34 -14.29
CA ALA A 171 -8.41 -5.86 -15.64
C ALA A 171 -7.24 -5.58 -16.59
N ARG A 172 -6.65 -4.39 -16.54
CA ARG A 172 -5.50 -4.01 -17.39
C ARG A 172 -4.22 -4.81 -17.12
N ARG A 173 -4.18 -5.58 -16.02
CA ARG A 173 -3.06 -6.46 -15.65
C ARG A 173 -3.39 -7.95 -15.84
N GLY A 174 -4.53 -8.26 -16.47
CA GLY A 174 -4.97 -9.64 -16.66
C GLY A 174 -5.48 -10.32 -15.40
N ILE A 175 -5.89 -9.55 -14.37
CA ILE A 175 -6.46 -10.05 -13.12
C ILE A 175 -7.95 -9.73 -13.12
N PHE A 176 -8.79 -10.74 -12.94
CA PHE A 176 -10.23 -10.61 -12.99
C PHE A 176 -10.90 -11.08 -11.69
N VAL A 177 -11.61 -10.15 -11.05
CA VAL A 177 -12.33 -10.31 -9.78
C VAL A 177 -13.81 -9.97 -9.97
N THR A 178 -14.67 -10.57 -9.16
CA THR A 178 -16.09 -10.16 -9.05
C THR A 178 -16.22 -9.00 -8.08
N GLY A 179 -17.30 -8.21 -8.15
CA GLY A 179 -17.47 -7.03 -7.29
C GLY A 179 -17.39 -7.35 -5.79
N GLY A 180 -18.05 -8.45 -5.37
CA GLY A 180 -18.03 -8.88 -3.97
C GLY A 180 -16.66 -9.31 -3.43
N ALA A 181 -15.70 -9.65 -4.30
CA ALA A 181 -14.37 -10.05 -3.88
C ALA A 181 -13.57 -8.89 -3.25
N LEU A 182 -13.83 -7.64 -3.69
CA LEU A 182 -13.18 -6.44 -3.17
C LEU A 182 -14.02 -5.72 -2.11
N GLU A 183 -15.34 -5.90 -2.13
CA GLU A 183 -16.25 -5.16 -1.26
C GLU A 183 -16.50 -5.80 0.11
N ARG A 184 -16.11 -7.07 0.34
CA ARG A 184 -16.30 -7.88 1.58
C ARG A 184 -17.51 -7.44 2.42
N THR A 185 -18.68 -7.99 2.09
CA THR A 185 -19.92 -7.98 2.90
C THR A 185 -19.78 -8.82 4.16
#